data_AF-R6XQ33-F1
#
_entry.id   AF-R6XQ33-F1
#
_cell.length_a   1.000
_cell.length_b   1.000
_cell.length_c   1.000
_cell.angle_alpha   90.00
_cell.angle_beta   90.00
_cell.angle_gamma   90.00
#
_symmetry.space_group_name_H-M   'P 1'
#
loop_
_entity.id
_entity.type
_entity.pdbx_description
1 polymer ?
#
loop_
_entity_poly.entity_id
_entity_poly.type
_entity_poly.pdbx_seq_one_letter_code
_entity_poly.pdbx_strand_id
1 'polypeptide(L)'
;MEENLEKYQKTIDLCSSIMKEIKAERMSNTKMGKYVNVFSLWNEFSGISEPIHSRILHFFLSDNPMHGQGKLFLSAFLEYIGFEKDKGNEEWIITAEEGRVDVLLRRLNPLGAVIIENKSNWAGDQPNQLYRYWYENIHKCKEDSDTDYYSKHPEYKIVYLVPDETKHINSNSTSRPVDYPEDLPEELPMKPKVMTFHTDIPKWLGGCMKGLPAENTPLRNLIAQYIEYCKQL
;
A
#
# COMPACT_ATOMS: atom_id res chain seq x y z
N MET A 1 35.36 -12.82 -39.80
CA MET A 1 35.88 -12.34 -38.50
C MET A 1 35.85 -10.82 -38.44
N GLU A 2 36.38 -10.14 -39.46
CA GLU A 2 36.31 -8.67 -39.60
C GLU A 2 34.87 -8.10 -39.63
N GLU A 3 33.96 -8.76 -40.35
CA GLU A 3 32.55 -8.30 -40.44
C GLU A 3 31.82 -8.31 -39.07
N ASN A 4 32.18 -9.26 -38.19
CA ASN A 4 31.68 -9.29 -36.82
C ASN A 4 32.31 -8.18 -35.97
N LEU A 5 33.61 -7.91 -36.14
CA LEU A 5 34.32 -6.83 -35.46
C LEU A 5 33.73 -5.45 -35.83
N GLU A 6 33.45 -5.21 -37.10
CA GLU A 6 32.84 -3.96 -37.56
C GLU A 6 31.42 -3.77 -37.01
N LYS A 7 30.63 -4.85 -36.95
CA LYS A 7 29.30 -4.85 -36.32
C LYS A 7 29.37 -4.53 -34.82
N TYR A 8 30.33 -5.12 -34.10
CA TYR A 8 30.53 -4.82 -32.68
C TYR A 8 30.94 -3.36 -32.46
N GLN A 9 31.84 -2.83 -33.29
CA GLN A 9 32.25 -1.43 -33.21
C GLN A 9 31.07 -0.48 -33.40
N LYS A 10 30.25 -0.68 -34.44
CA LYS A 10 29.02 0.11 -34.68
C LYS A 10 28.05 0.05 -33.51
N THR A 11 27.93 -1.11 -32.86
CA THR A 11 27.07 -1.29 -31.69
C THR A 11 27.60 -0.50 -30.49
N ILE A 12 28.91 -0.54 -30.24
CA ILE A 12 29.57 0.21 -29.16
C ILE A 12 29.42 1.72 -29.37
N ASP A 13 29.60 2.19 -30.61
CA ASP A 13 29.46 3.61 -30.96
C ASP A 13 28.02 4.10 -30.75
N LEU A 14 27.03 3.29 -31.16
CA LEU A 14 25.62 3.57 -30.92
C LEU A 14 25.30 3.64 -29.41
N CYS A 15 25.72 2.65 -28.63
CA CYS A 15 25.55 2.64 -27.18
C CYS A 15 26.18 3.88 -26.53
N SER A 16 27.37 4.28 -26.99
CA SER A 16 28.08 5.47 -26.50
C SER A 16 27.32 6.76 -26.81
N SER A 17 26.73 6.88 -28.00
CA SER A 17 25.88 8.02 -28.38
C SER A 17 24.63 8.09 -27.50
N ILE A 18 23.92 6.96 -27.35
CA ILE A 18 22.72 6.86 -26.51
C ILE A 18 23.05 7.25 -25.05
N MET A 19 24.15 6.75 -24.50
CA MET A 19 24.57 7.12 -23.14
C MET A 19 24.85 8.62 -22.99
N LYS A 20 25.41 9.27 -24.02
CA LYS A 20 25.67 10.71 -24.02
C LYS A 20 24.36 11.50 -24.02
N GLU A 21 23.38 11.08 -24.82
CA GLU A 21 22.04 11.68 -24.86
C GLU A 21 21.31 11.51 -23.52
N ILE A 22 21.28 10.31 -22.96
CA ILE A 22 20.69 10.02 -21.63
C ILE A 22 21.33 10.90 -20.56
N LYS A 23 22.67 11.07 -20.59
CA LYS A 23 23.37 11.91 -19.62
C LYS A 23 23.01 13.39 -19.79
N ALA A 24 22.92 13.88 -21.03
CA ALA A 24 22.53 15.26 -21.31
C ALA A 24 21.09 15.54 -20.86
N GLU A 25 20.16 14.63 -21.14
CA GLU A 25 18.78 14.72 -20.71
C GLU A 25 18.67 14.70 -19.17
N ARG A 26 19.36 13.76 -18.50
CA ARG A 26 19.42 13.72 -17.03
C ARG A 26 19.93 15.04 -16.46
N MET A 27 21.02 15.58 -16.98
CA MET A 27 21.55 16.87 -16.53
C MET A 27 20.55 18.02 -16.75
N SER A 28 19.85 18.04 -17.89
CA SER A 28 18.81 19.04 -18.16
C SER A 28 17.65 18.90 -17.17
N ASN A 29 17.15 17.69 -16.95
CA ASN A 29 16.07 17.40 -16.02
C ASN A 29 16.46 17.75 -14.57
N THR A 30 17.71 17.48 -14.15
CA THR A 30 18.24 17.89 -12.85
C THR A 30 18.26 19.41 -12.71
N LYS A 31 18.75 20.15 -13.72
CA LYS A 31 18.77 21.63 -13.70
C LYS A 31 17.36 22.22 -13.62
N MET A 32 16.38 21.57 -14.24
CA MET A 32 14.97 21.94 -14.16
C MET A 32 14.30 21.50 -12.86
N GLY A 33 15.00 20.79 -11.96
CA GLY A 33 14.45 20.30 -10.71
C GLY A 33 13.43 19.16 -10.88
N LYS A 34 13.39 18.47 -12.03
CA LYS A 34 12.37 17.43 -12.30
C LYS A 34 12.47 16.20 -11.41
N TYR A 35 13.59 16.03 -10.70
CA TYR A 35 13.81 14.92 -9.77
C TYR A 35 13.55 15.30 -8.30
N VAL A 36 13.09 16.53 -8.03
CA VAL A 36 12.71 16.91 -6.66
C VAL A 36 11.51 16.08 -6.21
N ASN A 37 11.67 15.39 -5.09
CA ASN A 37 10.62 14.62 -4.45
C ASN A 37 10.63 14.90 -2.94
N VAL A 38 9.51 15.43 -2.43
CA VAL A 38 9.38 15.81 -1.02
C VAL A 38 9.52 14.63 -0.06
N PHE A 39 9.08 13.43 -0.46
CA PHE A 39 9.20 12.23 0.36
C PHE A 39 10.64 11.72 0.38
N SER A 40 11.35 11.75 -0.76
CA SER A 40 12.78 11.43 -0.80
C SER A 40 13.60 12.40 0.07
N LEU A 41 13.31 13.70 0.00
CA LEU A 41 13.96 14.71 0.85
C LEU A 41 13.64 14.51 2.34
N TRP A 42 12.37 14.25 2.66
CA TRP A 42 11.96 13.97 4.04
C TRP A 42 12.66 12.71 4.58
N ASN A 43 12.75 11.65 3.77
CA ASN A 43 13.47 10.45 4.12
C ASN A 43 14.97 10.70 4.34
N GLU A 44 15.60 11.54 3.53
CA GLU A 44 17.00 11.94 3.73
C GLU A 44 17.21 12.69 5.07
N PHE A 45 16.26 13.54 5.46
CA PHE A 45 16.39 14.36 6.68
C PHE A 45 16.08 13.62 7.98
N SER A 46 15.05 12.78 7.99
CA SER A 46 14.57 12.16 9.24
C SER A 46 14.24 10.67 9.12
N GLY A 47 14.36 10.10 7.93
CA GLY A 47 13.77 8.81 7.59
C GLY A 47 12.24 8.89 7.48
N ILE A 48 11.67 8.08 6.60
CA ILE A 48 10.24 7.76 6.58
C ILE A 48 10.10 6.36 7.16
N SER A 49 9.63 6.29 8.40
CA SER A 49 9.36 5.02 9.08
C SER A 49 8.00 4.44 8.68
N GLU A 50 7.78 3.17 9.00
CA GLU A 50 6.52 2.47 8.82
C GLU A 50 5.31 3.26 9.40
N PRO A 51 5.36 3.82 10.63
CA PRO A 51 4.29 4.69 11.14
C PRO A 51 3.95 5.90 10.27
N ILE A 52 4.93 6.47 9.55
CA ILE A 52 4.68 7.60 8.66
C ILE A 52 3.89 7.15 7.43
N HIS A 53 4.20 5.98 6.87
CA HIS A 53 3.40 5.40 5.78
C HIS A 53 1.96 5.14 6.21
N SER A 54 1.73 4.59 7.40
CA SER A 54 0.39 4.39 7.96
C SER A 54 -0.40 5.70 8.06
N ARG A 55 0.27 6.78 8.51
CA ARG A 55 -0.33 8.12 8.58
C ARG A 55 -0.61 8.73 7.21
N ILE A 56 0.23 8.48 6.21
CA ILE A 56 -0.02 8.89 4.82
C ILE A 56 -1.22 8.13 4.24
N LEU A 57 -1.32 6.82 4.48
CA LEU A 57 -2.48 6.03 4.07
C LEU A 57 -3.76 6.55 4.75
N HIS A 58 -3.71 6.79 6.06
CA HIS A 58 -4.81 7.40 6.79
C HIS A 58 -5.20 8.78 6.22
N PHE A 59 -4.22 9.63 5.88
CA PHE A 59 -4.49 10.93 5.25
C PHE A 59 -5.32 10.77 3.97
N PHE A 60 -5.01 9.80 3.10
CA PHE A 60 -5.79 9.57 1.89
C PHE A 60 -7.12 8.88 2.16
N LEU A 61 -7.17 7.90 3.06
CA LEU A 61 -8.36 7.09 3.30
C LEU A 61 -9.43 7.81 4.11
N SER A 62 -9.05 8.73 5.01
CA SER A 62 -9.98 9.51 5.82
C SER A 62 -10.67 10.61 5.03
N ASP A 63 -11.81 11.10 5.53
CA ASP A 63 -12.44 12.31 5.01
C ASP A 63 -11.69 13.55 5.52
N ASN A 64 -10.42 13.69 5.15
CA ASN A 64 -9.56 14.74 5.66
C ASN A 64 -9.83 16.07 4.92
N PRO A 65 -10.19 17.15 5.64
CA PRO A 65 -10.44 18.45 5.03
C PRO A 65 -9.27 19.00 4.20
N MET A 66 -8.03 18.59 4.49
CA MET A 66 -6.84 19.06 3.78
C MET A 66 -6.79 18.60 2.31
N HIS A 67 -7.23 17.37 1.99
CA HIS A 67 -7.38 16.99 0.57
C HIS A 67 -8.77 17.32 0.03
N GLY A 68 -9.81 17.36 0.88
CA GLY A 68 -11.15 17.85 0.51
C GLY A 68 -11.80 17.08 -0.65
N GLN A 69 -11.47 15.78 -0.80
CA GLN A 69 -11.97 14.92 -1.88
C GLN A 69 -13.09 13.99 -1.44
N GLY A 70 -13.64 14.20 -0.23
CA GLY A 70 -14.62 13.31 0.37
C GLY A 70 -14.13 11.86 0.36
N LYS A 71 -15.01 10.96 -0.08
CA LYS A 71 -14.77 9.50 -0.11
C LYS A 71 -14.00 9.02 -1.34
N LEU A 72 -13.50 9.89 -2.23
CA LEU A 72 -12.87 9.48 -3.50
C LEU A 72 -11.81 8.39 -3.32
N PHE A 73 -10.85 8.62 -2.43
CA PHE A 73 -9.74 7.69 -2.19
C PHE A 73 -10.20 6.42 -1.49
N LEU A 74 -11.05 6.55 -0.46
CA LEU A 74 -11.61 5.43 0.28
C LEU A 74 -12.42 4.49 -0.62
N SER A 75 -13.39 5.02 -1.38
CA SER A 75 -14.22 4.22 -2.27
C SER A 75 -13.37 3.51 -3.33
N ALA A 76 -12.38 4.21 -3.91
CA ALA A 76 -11.45 3.60 -4.85
C ALA A 76 -10.58 2.50 -4.19
N PHE A 77 -10.18 2.66 -2.93
CA PHE A 77 -9.40 1.67 -2.20
C PHE A 77 -10.23 0.41 -1.90
N LEU A 78 -11.45 0.59 -1.39
CA LEU A 78 -12.38 -0.49 -1.09
C LEU A 78 -12.68 -1.31 -2.35
N GLU A 79 -12.96 -0.65 -3.47
CA GLU A 79 -13.14 -1.30 -4.78
C GLU A 79 -11.87 -2.07 -5.20
N TYR A 80 -10.69 -1.46 -5.03
CA TYR A 80 -9.41 -2.09 -5.35
C TYR A 80 -9.16 -3.38 -4.56
N ILE A 81 -9.56 -3.43 -3.29
CA ILE A 81 -9.42 -4.62 -2.45
C ILE A 81 -10.59 -5.60 -2.58
N GLY A 82 -11.55 -5.32 -3.47
CA GLY A 82 -12.62 -6.21 -3.86
C GLY A 82 -13.88 -6.09 -3.01
N PHE A 83 -14.17 -4.91 -2.47
CA PHE A 83 -15.53 -4.58 -2.03
C PHE A 83 -16.39 -4.27 -3.26
N GLU A 84 -17.69 -4.54 -3.15
CA GLU A 84 -18.63 -3.97 -4.09
C GLU A 84 -18.56 -2.44 -4.02
N LYS A 85 -18.84 -1.80 -5.16
CA LYS A 85 -18.80 -0.35 -5.26
C LYS A 85 -19.69 0.26 -4.17
N ASP A 86 -19.06 0.98 -3.26
CA ASP A 86 -19.74 1.67 -2.18
C ASP A 86 -20.80 2.61 -2.79
N LYS A 87 -22.03 2.49 -2.28
CA LYS A 87 -23.17 3.33 -2.69
C LYS A 87 -23.06 4.76 -2.13
N GLY A 88 -22.01 5.05 -1.36
CA GLY A 88 -21.65 6.38 -0.88
C GLY A 88 -22.22 6.73 0.49
N ASN A 89 -23.06 5.87 1.05
CA ASN A 89 -23.78 6.12 2.31
C ASN A 89 -23.12 5.47 3.53
N GLU A 90 -22.09 4.65 3.34
CA GLU A 90 -21.43 3.96 4.45
C GLU A 90 -20.47 4.91 5.19
N GLU A 91 -20.54 4.89 6.52
CA GLU A 91 -19.64 5.65 7.38
C GLU A 91 -18.52 4.74 7.90
N TRP A 92 -17.30 5.03 7.46
CA TRP A 92 -16.08 4.35 7.89
C TRP A 92 -15.33 5.23 8.90
N ILE A 93 -15.01 4.65 10.05
CA ILE A 93 -14.08 5.22 11.02
C ILE A 93 -12.71 4.65 10.69
N ILE A 94 -11.76 5.53 10.37
CA ILE A 94 -10.41 5.14 9.98
C ILE A 94 -9.44 5.69 11.01
N THR A 95 -8.55 4.83 11.49
CA THR A 95 -7.54 5.18 12.49
C THR A 95 -6.19 4.65 12.01
N ALA A 96 -5.11 5.31 12.43
CA ALA A 96 -3.75 4.83 12.16
C ALA A 96 -2.88 4.96 13.40
N GLU A 97 -2.03 3.96 13.62
CA GLU A 97 -1.17 3.85 14.80
C GLU A 97 -1.95 3.89 16.13
N GLU A 98 -3.23 3.49 16.12
CA GLU A 98 -4.04 3.38 17.33
C GLU A 98 -3.97 1.94 17.85
N GLY A 99 -3.39 1.78 19.04
CA GLY A 99 -3.12 0.46 19.60
C GLY A 99 -1.93 -0.20 18.90
N ARG A 100 -2.14 -1.41 18.36
CA ARG A 100 -1.10 -2.21 17.67
C ARG A 100 -1.31 -2.32 16.17
N VAL A 101 -2.36 -1.69 15.63
CA VAL A 101 -2.73 -1.81 14.21
C VAL A 101 -2.27 -0.57 13.45
N ASP A 102 -1.57 -0.78 12.34
CA ASP A 102 -1.02 0.31 11.54
C ASP A 102 -2.12 1.18 10.93
N VAL A 103 -3.10 0.59 10.25
CA VAL A 103 -4.34 1.27 9.83
C VAL A 103 -5.55 0.36 10.00
N LEU A 104 -6.59 0.86 10.67
CA LEU A 104 -7.86 0.17 10.86
C LEU A 104 -8.99 0.99 10.24
N LEU A 105 -9.78 0.36 9.38
CA LEU A 105 -11.03 0.88 8.86
C LEU A 105 -12.15 0.04 9.46
N ARG A 106 -13.14 0.67 10.10
CA ARG A 106 -14.30 0.00 10.68
C ARG A 106 -15.60 0.71 10.33
N ARG A 107 -16.67 -0.04 10.12
CA ARG A 107 -18.03 0.48 9.98
C ARG A 107 -18.99 -0.38 10.79
N LEU A 108 -20.08 0.21 11.25
CA LEU A 108 -21.07 -0.47 12.10
C LEU A 108 -22.32 -0.91 11.34
N ASN A 109 -22.66 -0.26 10.22
CA ASN A 109 -23.84 -0.60 9.44
C ASN A 109 -23.60 -0.42 7.92
N PRO A 110 -23.52 -1.52 7.14
CA PRO A 110 -23.38 -2.89 7.64
C PRO A 110 -22.06 -3.05 8.41
N LEU A 111 -21.98 -4.01 9.33
CA LEU A 111 -20.73 -4.31 10.04
C LEU A 111 -19.62 -4.66 9.04
N GLY A 112 -18.38 -4.24 9.31
CA GLY A 112 -17.24 -4.52 8.45
C GLY A 112 -15.95 -3.95 9.00
N ALA A 113 -14.83 -4.57 8.65
CA ALA A 113 -13.51 -4.15 9.08
C ALA A 113 -12.44 -4.45 8.03
N VAL A 114 -11.57 -3.48 7.77
CA VAL A 114 -10.36 -3.66 6.97
C VAL A 114 -9.17 -3.27 7.83
N ILE A 115 -8.23 -4.20 7.95
CA ILE A 115 -6.96 -3.98 8.66
C ILE A 115 -5.89 -3.86 7.59
N ILE A 116 -5.04 -2.84 7.65
CA ILE A 116 -3.84 -2.75 6.82
C ILE A 116 -2.65 -2.89 7.75
N GLU A 117 -1.88 -3.96 7.55
CA GLU A 117 -0.56 -4.13 8.17
C GLU A 117 0.49 -3.68 7.15
N ASN A 118 1.30 -2.71 7.53
CA ASN A 118 2.26 -2.03 6.70
C ASN A 118 3.67 -2.55 7.00
N LYS A 119 4.39 -3.00 5.96
CA LYS A 119 5.78 -3.49 6.06
C LYS A 119 6.73 -2.69 5.17
N SER A 120 6.48 -1.39 5.00
CA SER A 120 7.20 -0.50 4.05
C SER A 120 8.73 -0.48 4.20
N ASN A 121 9.25 -0.88 5.36
CA ASN A 121 10.67 -0.85 5.73
C ASN A 121 11.32 -2.24 5.75
N TRP A 122 10.70 -3.26 5.16
CA TRP A 122 11.19 -4.65 5.18
C TRP A 122 11.24 -5.29 6.58
N ALA A 123 10.45 -4.80 7.53
CA ALA A 123 10.38 -5.37 8.87
C ALA A 123 10.02 -6.86 8.85
N GLY A 124 10.64 -7.60 9.79
CA GLY A 124 10.28 -8.98 10.08
C GLY A 124 8.85 -9.07 10.62
N ASP A 125 8.20 -10.21 10.41
CA ASP A 125 6.87 -10.43 10.95
C ASP A 125 6.93 -10.66 12.45
N GLN A 126 6.10 -9.94 13.19
CA GLN A 126 5.96 -10.19 14.62
C GLN A 126 5.18 -11.49 14.84
N PRO A 127 5.55 -12.31 15.85
CA PRO A 127 4.82 -13.53 16.16
C PRO A 127 3.34 -13.28 16.43
N ASN A 128 2.50 -14.11 15.81
CA ASN A 128 1.04 -14.16 15.88
C ASN A 128 0.32 -12.85 15.53
N GLN A 129 0.99 -11.94 14.82
CA GLN A 129 0.52 -10.56 14.63
C GLN A 129 -0.82 -10.49 13.88
N LEU A 130 -0.91 -11.14 12.72
CA LEU A 130 -2.14 -11.14 11.93
C LEU A 130 -3.26 -11.90 12.62
N TYR A 131 -2.93 -12.97 13.36
CA TYR A 131 -3.92 -13.70 14.17
C TYR A 131 -4.52 -12.81 15.26
N ARG A 132 -3.69 -12.08 16.01
CA ARG A 132 -4.16 -11.14 17.05
C ARG A 132 -5.08 -10.08 16.46
N TYR A 133 -4.73 -9.52 15.30
CA TYR A 133 -5.57 -8.51 14.66
C TYR A 133 -6.95 -9.04 14.28
N TRP A 134 -6.99 -10.24 13.70
CA TRP A 134 -8.23 -10.93 13.40
C TRP A 134 -9.06 -11.11 14.67
N TYR A 135 -8.46 -11.68 15.71
CA TYR A 135 -9.17 -11.96 16.96
C TYR A 135 -9.69 -10.69 17.66
N GLU A 136 -8.88 -9.64 17.73
CA GLU A 136 -9.22 -8.40 18.44
C GLU A 136 -10.23 -7.52 17.67
N ASN A 137 -10.16 -7.51 16.33
CA ASN A 137 -10.92 -6.54 15.52
C ASN A 137 -12.03 -7.17 14.68
N ILE A 138 -11.87 -8.41 14.22
CA ILE A 138 -12.79 -9.07 13.29
C ILE A 138 -13.65 -10.13 14.00
N HIS A 139 -13.04 -11.05 14.75
CA HIS A 139 -13.75 -12.13 15.43
C HIS A 139 -14.82 -11.61 16.41
N LYS A 140 -16.03 -12.16 16.31
CA LYS A 140 -17.19 -11.84 17.18
C LYS A 140 -17.89 -13.10 17.68
N CYS A 141 -17.94 -14.15 16.87
CA CYS A 141 -18.63 -15.39 17.21
C CYS A 141 -17.93 -16.62 16.63
N LYS A 142 -18.41 -17.79 16.99
CA LYS A 142 -17.77 -19.07 16.67
C LYS A 142 -17.78 -19.37 15.18
N GLU A 143 -18.78 -18.87 14.45
CA GLU A 143 -18.92 -18.98 13.00
C GLU A 143 -17.75 -18.32 12.25
N ASP A 144 -17.20 -17.24 12.82
CA ASP A 144 -16.07 -16.49 12.25
C ASP A 144 -14.75 -17.27 12.26
N SER A 145 -14.70 -18.43 12.94
CA SER A 145 -13.55 -19.32 12.99
C SER A 145 -13.47 -20.29 11.81
N ASP A 146 -14.52 -20.38 10.98
CA ASP A 146 -14.55 -21.20 9.78
C ASP A 146 -13.87 -20.48 8.59
N THR A 147 -12.98 -21.16 7.87
CA THR A 147 -12.33 -20.56 6.69
C THR A 147 -13.30 -20.21 5.58
N ASP A 148 -14.40 -20.95 5.44
CA ASP A 148 -15.40 -20.70 4.42
C ASP A 148 -16.29 -19.49 4.76
N TYR A 149 -16.29 -19.02 6.00
CA TYR A 149 -17.03 -17.83 6.43
C TYR A 149 -16.63 -16.60 5.61
N TYR A 150 -15.33 -16.30 5.53
CA TYR A 150 -14.83 -15.08 4.87
C TYR A 150 -15.01 -15.09 3.35
N SER A 151 -15.29 -16.24 2.74
CA SER A 151 -15.68 -16.31 1.33
C SER A 151 -17.06 -15.68 1.08
N LYS A 152 -17.93 -15.69 2.10
CA LYS A 152 -19.29 -15.13 2.07
C LYS A 152 -19.39 -13.76 2.75
N HIS A 153 -18.33 -13.36 3.45
CA HIS A 153 -18.23 -12.11 4.21
C HIS A 153 -17.09 -11.21 3.70
N PRO A 154 -17.20 -10.66 2.47
CA PRO A 154 -16.15 -9.82 1.87
C PRO A 154 -15.93 -8.50 2.60
N GLU A 155 -16.80 -8.13 3.55
CA GLU A 155 -16.70 -6.96 4.41
C GLU A 155 -15.55 -7.01 5.43
N TYR A 156 -14.94 -8.19 5.63
CA TYR A 156 -13.78 -8.37 6.50
C TYR A 156 -12.54 -8.68 5.68
N LYS A 157 -11.51 -7.84 5.80
CA LYS A 157 -10.23 -8.05 5.10
C LYS A 157 -9.04 -7.69 5.99
N ILE A 158 -7.96 -8.44 5.80
CA ILE A 158 -6.62 -8.05 6.23
C ILE A 158 -5.82 -7.80 4.96
N VAL A 159 -5.29 -6.59 4.81
CA VAL A 159 -4.38 -6.18 3.75
C VAL A 159 -2.97 -6.22 4.33
N TYR A 160 -2.11 -7.07 3.77
CA TYR A 160 -0.70 -7.13 4.13
C TYR A 160 0.08 -6.36 3.06
N LEU A 161 0.42 -5.11 3.38
CA LEU A 161 1.01 -4.14 2.47
C LEU A 161 2.53 -4.16 2.60
N VAL A 162 3.21 -4.69 1.59
CA VAL A 162 4.66 -4.91 1.57
C VAL A 162 5.36 -4.00 0.57
N PRO A 163 6.70 -3.87 0.59
CA PRO A 163 7.41 -3.08 -0.41
C PRO A 163 7.16 -3.63 -1.81
N ASP A 164 7.44 -4.93 -2.00
CA ASP A 164 7.30 -5.63 -3.27
C ASP A 164 6.87 -7.11 -3.11
N GLU A 165 6.79 -7.81 -4.24
CA GLU A 165 6.30 -9.18 -4.36
C GLU A 165 7.16 -10.24 -3.65
N THR A 166 8.41 -9.90 -3.29
CA THR A 166 9.37 -10.83 -2.68
C THR A 166 9.18 -10.98 -1.17
N LYS A 167 8.48 -10.04 -0.54
CA LYS A 167 8.15 -10.09 0.88
C LYS A 167 6.88 -10.91 1.08
N HIS A 168 7.03 -12.06 1.73
CA HIS A 168 5.94 -12.98 2.02
C HIS A 168 5.59 -12.96 3.51
N ILE A 169 4.33 -13.31 3.81
CA ILE A 169 3.84 -13.51 5.17
C ILE A 169 4.53 -14.76 5.75
N ASN A 170 5.17 -14.59 6.91
CA ASN A 170 5.68 -15.71 7.68
C ASN A 170 4.54 -16.43 8.41
N SER A 171 4.53 -17.77 8.40
CA SER A 171 3.52 -18.59 9.09
C SER A 171 3.45 -18.29 10.60
N ASN A 172 4.56 -17.91 11.22
CA ASN A 172 4.57 -17.48 12.62
C ASN A 172 3.71 -16.25 12.89
N SER A 173 3.34 -15.46 11.87
CA SER A 173 2.42 -14.32 12.01
C SER A 173 0.94 -14.74 12.03
N THR A 174 0.65 -15.90 11.44
CA THR A 174 -0.72 -16.42 11.25
C THR A 174 -1.09 -17.50 12.25
N SER A 175 -0.15 -18.03 13.03
CA SER A 175 -0.44 -19.01 14.07
C SER A 175 -1.16 -18.41 15.27
N ARG A 176 -2.02 -19.23 15.91
CA ARG A 176 -2.70 -18.89 17.15
C ARG A 176 -1.69 -18.71 18.29
N PRO A 177 -1.80 -17.64 19.10
CA PRO A 177 -1.01 -17.52 20.33
C PRO A 177 -1.27 -18.68 21.30
N VAL A 178 -0.22 -19.13 22.01
CA VAL A 178 -0.30 -20.26 22.96
C VAL A 178 -1.26 -19.97 24.13
N ASP A 179 -1.42 -18.70 24.49
CA ASP A 179 -2.28 -18.23 25.58
C ASP A 179 -3.74 -17.99 25.17
N TYR A 180 -4.10 -18.24 23.91
CA TYR A 180 -5.47 -18.08 23.42
C TYR A 180 -6.31 -19.36 23.63
N PRO A 181 -7.65 -19.26 23.71
CA PRO A 181 -8.53 -20.41 23.85
C PRO A 181 -8.27 -21.53 22.83
N GLU A 182 -8.31 -22.79 23.28
CA GLU A 182 -8.03 -23.98 22.45
C GLU A 182 -9.10 -24.28 21.39
N ASP A 183 -10.31 -23.73 21.56
CA ASP A 183 -11.41 -23.88 20.62
C ASP A 183 -11.34 -22.90 19.42
N LEU A 184 -10.37 -22.00 19.41
CA LEU A 184 -10.03 -21.16 18.27
C LEU A 184 -9.14 -21.91 17.26
N PRO A 185 -9.20 -21.56 15.97
CA PRO A 185 -8.44 -22.25 14.93
C PRO A 185 -6.93 -22.10 15.15
N GLU A 186 -6.14 -23.12 14.85
CA GLU A 186 -4.67 -23.09 15.02
C GLU A 186 -3.97 -22.04 14.15
N GLU A 187 -4.56 -21.73 12.99
CA GLU A 187 -4.08 -20.73 12.04
C GLU A 187 -5.18 -19.72 11.76
N LEU A 188 -4.78 -18.55 11.26
CA LEU A 188 -5.68 -17.47 10.86
C LEU A 188 -6.77 -18.01 9.89
N PRO A 189 -8.07 -17.92 10.24
CA PRO A 189 -9.13 -18.52 9.44
C PRO A 189 -9.52 -17.68 8.22
N MET A 190 -8.69 -16.71 7.81
CA MET A 190 -8.90 -15.92 6.61
C MET A 190 -7.59 -15.73 5.87
N LYS A 191 -7.68 -15.57 4.54
CA LYS A 191 -6.50 -15.30 3.72
C LYS A 191 -6.24 -13.79 3.63
N PRO A 192 -5.10 -13.28 4.12
CA PRO A 192 -4.74 -11.88 3.91
C PRO A 192 -4.58 -11.56 2.42
N LYS A 193 -5.03 -10.38 2.00
CA LYS A 193 -4.77 -9.83 0.68
C LYS A 193 -3.39 -9.16 0.70
N VAL A 194 -2.45 -9.72 -0.04
CA VAL A 194 -1.13 -9.09 -0.22
C VAL A 194 -1.27 -7.94 -1.23
N MET A 195 -0.74 -6.79 -0.87
CA MET A 195 -0.60 -5.62 -1.74
C MET A 195 0.83 -5.09 -1.67
N THR A 196 1.29 -4.39 -2.70
CA THR A 196 2.64 -3.81 -2.73
C THR A 196 2.65 -2.29 -2.86
N PHE A 197 3.64 -1.65 -2.25
CA PHE A 197 3.93 -0.24 -2.49
C PHE A 197 4.42 -0.01 -3.92
N HIS A 198 5.18 -0.94 -4.50
CA HIS A 198 5.72 -0.78 -5.86
C HIS A 198 4.66 -0.74 -6.95
N THR A 199 3.57 -1.50 -6.77
CA THR A 199 2.59 -1.73 -7.83
C THR A 199 1.19 -1.26 -7.45
N ASP A 200 0.70 -1.63 -6.28
CA ASP A 200 -0.73 -1.49 -5.99
C ASP A 200 -1.09 -0.10 -5.49
N ILE A 201 -0.26 0.52 -4.65
CA ILE A 201 -0.42 1.93 -4.25
C ILE A 201 -0.37 2.88 -5.47
N PRO A 202 0.59 2.76 -6.41
CA PRO A 202 0.58 3.50 -7.67
C PRO A 202 -0.68 3.30 -8.51
N LYS A 203 -1.19 2.07 -8.62
CA LYS A 203 -2.41 1.79 -9.39
C LYS A 203 -3.62 2.45 -8.74
N TRP A 204 -3.79 2.31 -7.42
CA TRP A 204 -4.91 2.89 -6.68
C TRP A 204 -4.89 4.42 -6.74
N LEU A 205 -3.79 5.05 -6.31
CA LEU A 205 -3.68 6.51 -6.29
C LEU A 205 -3.67 7.12 -7.70
N GLY A 206 -3.04 6.44 -8.67
CA GLY A 206 -3.07 6.83 -10.08
C GLY A 206 -4.47 6.75 -10.69
N GLY A 207 -5.28 5.78 -10.26
CA GLY A 207 -6.72 5.73 -10.57
C GLY A 207 -7.47 6.94 -10.00
N CYS A 208 -7.22 7.28 -8.74
CA CYS A 208 -7.84 8.43 -8.08
C CYS A 208 -7.52 9.77 -8.79
N MET A 209 -6.30 9.94 -9.31
CA MET A 209 -5.90 11.14 -10.06
C MET A 209 -6.78 11.42 -11.30
N LYS A 210 -7.43 10.41 -11.87
CA LYS A 210 -8.36 10.58 -13.00
C LYS A 210 -9.68 11.24 -12.59
N GLY A 211 -10.08 11.06 -11.32
CA GLY A 211 -11.26 11.70 -10.73
C GLY A 211 -10.98 13.10 -10.15
N LEU A 212 -9.71 13.50 -10.02
CA LEU A 212 -9.34 14.83 -9.54
C LEU A 212 -9.50 15.90 -10.64
N PRO A 213 -9.96 17.12 -10.29
CA PRO A 213 -9.89 18.26 -11.20
C PRO A 213 -8.45 18.52 -11.68
N ALA A 214 -8.29 19.01 -12.90
CA ALA A 214 -6.98 19.25 -13.50
C ALA A 214 -6.22 20.39 -12.77
N GLU A 215 -6.98 21.35 -12.26
CA GLU A 215 -6.51 22.51 -11.51
C GLU A 215 -6.09 22.21 -10.07
N ASN A 216 -6.41 21.02 -9.53
CA ASN A 216 -5.96 20.59 -8.20
C ASN A 216 -4.48 20.16 -8.22
N THR A 217 -3.63 21.03 -8.77
CA THR A 217 -2.19 20.85 -8.94
C THR A 217 -1.48 20.45 -7.63
N PRO A 218 -1.80 21.02 -6.45
CA PRO A 218 -1.12 20.64 -5.21
C PRO A 218 -1.32 19.17 -4.84
N LEU A 219 -2.56 18.69 -4.82
CA LEU A 219 -2.86 17.30 -4.46
C LEU A 219 -2.35 16.32 -5.52
N ARG A 220 -2.48 16.67 -6.81
CA ARG A 220 -1.94 15.87 -7.92
C ARG A 220 -0.42 15.71 -7.79
N ASN A 221 0.29 16.80 -7.48
CA ASN A 221 1.74 16.77 -7.30
C ASN A 221 2.17 15.99 -6.05
N LEU A 222 1.41 16.06 -4.95
CA LEU A 222 1.66 15.26 -3.75
C LEU A 222 1.52 13.77 -4.06
N ILE A 223 0.43 13.38 -4.72
CA ILE A 223 0.17 12.00 -5.13
C ILE A 223 1.26 11.50 -6.07
N ALA A 224 1.61 12.28 -7.10
CA ALA A 224 2.65 11.89 -8.05
C ALA A 224 4.00 11.65 -7.35
N GLN A 225 4.39 12.53 -6.42
CA GLN A 225 5.62 12.36 -5.65
C GLN A 225 5.55 11.14 -4.72
N TYR A 226 4.43 10.88 -4.08
CA TYR A 226 4.29 9.70 -3.22
C TYR A 226 4.36 8.40 -4.03
N ILE A 227 3.69 8.36 -5.19
CA ILE A 227 3.76 7.23 -6.13
C ILE A 227 5.20 6.96 -6.55
N GLU A 228 5.96 7.99 -6.93
CA GLU A 228 7.36 7.81 -7.31
C GLU A 228 8.24 7.37 -6.15
N TYR A 229 7.95 7.82 -4.92
CA TYR A 229 8.65 7.36 -3.73
C TYR A 229 8.33 5.89 -3.41
N CYS A 230 7.07 5.47 -3.50
CA CYS A 230 6.67 4.08 -3.25
C CYS A 230 7.36 3.07 -4.18
N LYS A 231 7.68 3.45 -5.42
CA LYS A 231 8.43 2.62 -6.38
C LYS A 231 9.91 2.41 -6.01
N GLN A 232 10.40 3.12 -4.99
CA GLN A 232 11.81 3.10 -4.55
C GLN A 232 11.99 2.43 -3.17
N LEU A 233 10.91 1.98 -2.53
CA LEU A 233 10.94 1.31 -1.22
C LEU A 233 11.57 -0.08 -1.25
#